data_AF-A0A7C6N1D6-F1
#
_entry.id   AF-A0A7C6N1D6-F1
#
_cell.length_a   1.000
_cell.length_b   1.000
_cell.length_c   1.000
_cell.angle_alpha   90.00
_cell.angle_beta   90.00
_cell.angle_gamma   90.00
#
_symmetry.space_group_name_H-M   'P 1'
#
loop_
_entity.id
_entity.type
_entity.pdbx_description
1 polymer ?
#
loop_
_entity_poly.entity_id
_entity_poly.type
_entity_poly.pdbx_seq_one_letter_code
_entity_poly.pdbx_strand_id
1 'polypeptide(L)'
;MDIYMNNYLKNINPTPVRTWSWLGVNDITIDDNLSHIDALDNNVSYQVFHDNDINVKLESMSDDYNALEVLKNIEFRGISEEVNNQLLKSYYSGFYAETEENKRIKDLIRIDYILDREQPVIVDNNGIYARENSEITVVVNYMSRDEFKGTHNGLFRVYGEKGAKINLV
;
A
#
# COMPACT_ATOMS: atom_id res chain seq x y z
N MET A 1 19.09 14.50 -23.40
CA MET A 1 19.87 13.25 -23.41
C MET A 1 19.61 12.65 -22.06
N ASP A 2 18.51 11.92 -21.99
CA ASP A 2 17.89 11.58 -20.71
C ASP A 2 18.52 10.29 -20.20
N ILE A 3 19.04 10.38 -18.98
CA ILE A 3 19.70 9.27 -18.29
C ILE A 3 18.56 8.40 -17.77
N TYR A 4 18.18 7.38 -18.54
CA TYR A 4 17.29 6.32 -18.07
C TYR A 4 17.95 5.62 -16.88
N MET A 5 17.45 5.90 -15.68
CA MET A 5 17.87 5.20 -14.48
C MET A 5 17.07 3.90 -14.40
N ASN A 6 17.65 2.81 -14.93
CA ASN A 6 17.11 1.46 -14.74
C ASN A 6 17.18 1.13 -13.23
N ASN A 7 16.05 1.19 -12.53
CA ASN A 7 15.95 0.83 -11.12
C ASN A 7 15.66 -0.65 -10.99
N TYR A 8 16.70 -1.47 -11.09
CA TYR A 8 16.59 -2.90 -10.79
C TYR A 8 16.37 -3.12 -9.29
N LEU A 9 15.30 -3.81 -8.92
CA LEU A 9 15.16 -4.34 -7.56
C LEU A 9 15.91 -5.67 -7.47
N LYS A 10 17.07 -5.65 -6.82
CA LYS A 10 17.97 -6.81 -6.71
C LYS A 10 17.91 -7.46 -5.34
N ASN A 11 18.22 -8.75 -5.28
CA ASN A 11 18.36 -9.52 -4.04
C ASN A 11 17.10 -9.50 -3.16
N ILE A 12 15.92 -9.50 -3.78
CA ILE A 12 14.64 -9.55 -3.08
C ILE A 12 14.42 -10.95 -2.49
N ASN A 13 13.82 -11.01 -1.29
CA ASN A 13 13.39 -12.25 -0.64
C ASN A 13 14.51 -13.31 -0.62
N PRO A 14 15.68 -12.97 -0.06
CA PRO A 14 16.82 -13.89 -0.09
C PRO A 14 16.48 -15.13 0.74
N THR A 15 16.81 -16.30 0.19
CA THR A 15 16.68 -17.56 0.92
C THR A 15 17.54 -17.55 2.20
N PRO A 16 17.07 -18.16 3.31
CA PRO A 16 17.81 -18.14 4.58
C PRO A 16 19.21 -18.77 4.49
N VAL A 17 19.39 -19.70 3.55
CA VAL A 17 20.65 -20.38 3.26
C VAL A 17 20.88 -20.37 1.76
N ARG A 18 22.02 -19.83 1.34
CA ARG A 18 22.39 -19.79 -0.08
C ARG A 18 22.52 -21.20 -0.63
N THR A 19 21.77 -21.47 -1.69
CA THR A 19 21.88 -22.67 -2.52
C THR A 19 22.83 -22.42 -3.70
N TRP A 20 23.01 -23.42 -4.56
CA TRP A 20 23.87 -23.30 -5.74
C TRP A 20 23.38 -22.16 -6.66
N SER A 21 24.23 -21.15 -6.86
CA SER A 21 23.88 -19.89 -7.53
C SER A 21 23.35 -20.02 -8.95
N TRP A 22 23.72 -21.09 -9.67
CA TRP A 22 23.25 -21.34 -11.03
C TRP A 22 21.77 -21.72 -11.13
N LEU A 23 21.13 -22.09 -10.01
CA LEU A 23 19.69 -22.39 -9.98
C LEU A 23 18.82 -21.13 -10.01
N GLY A 24 19.39 -19.94 -9.72
CA GLY A 24 18.65 -18.68 -9.74
C GLY A 24 17.54 -18.57 -8.69
N VAL A 25 17.59 -19.40 -7.62
CA VAL A 25 16.56 -19.45 -6.56
C VAL A 25 16.96 -18.74 -5.27
N ASN A 26 18.18 -18.18 -5.21
CA ASN A 26 18.72 -17.60 -3.98
C ASN A 26 18.05 -16.28 -3.60
N ASP A 27 17.57 -15.57 -4.61
CA ASP A 27 16.88 -14.30 -4.51
C ASP A 27 16.05 -14.11 -5.79
N ILE A 28 15.18 -13.11 -5.76
CA ILE A 28 14.44 -12.64 -6.93
C ILE A 28 15.06 -11.32 -7.36
N THR A 29 15.28 -11.16 -8.66
CA THR A 29 15.54 -9.86 -9.26
C THR A 29 14.34 -9.50 -10.11
N ILE A 30 13.74 -8.35 -9.82
CA ILE A 30 12.66 -7.80 -10.64
C ILE A 30 13.28 -6.72 -11.52
N ASP A 31 13.29 -7.01 -12.81
CA ASP A 31 13.60 -6.03 -13.86
C ASP A 31 12.31 -5.29 -14.20
N ASP A 32 11.93 -4.34 -13.35
CA ASP A 32 10.79 -3.48 -13.60
C ASP A 32 11.27 -2.05 -13.79
N ASN A 33 10.86 -1.45 -14.90
CA ASN A 33 11.19 -0.08 -15.21
C ASN A 33 10.19 0.82 -14.47
N LEU A 34 10.34 0.88 -13.14
CA LEU A 34 9.58 1.78 -12.26
C LEU A 34 9.86 3.27 -12.54
N SER A 35 10.68 3.58 -13.56
CA SER A 35 11.14 4.92 -13.93
C SER A 35 10.12 5.74 -14.74
N HIS A 36 8.88 5.27 -14.89
CA HIS A 36 7.80 6.00 -15.56
C HIS A 36 6.76 6.57 -14.57
N ILE A 37 7.22 7.24 -13.52
CA ILE A 37 6.35 7.98 -12.59
C ILE A 37 6.50 9.47 -12.89
N ASP A 38 6.10 9.88 -14.09
CA ASP A 38 5.74 11.27 -14.32
C ASP A 38 4.30 11.44 -13.84
N ALA A 39 4.17 12.07 -12.66
CA ALA A 39 2.94 12.58 -12.03
C ALA A 39 1.63 12.12 -12.68
N LEU A 40 1.26 10.88 -12.41
CA LEU A 40 -0.08 10.38 -12.72
C LEU A 40 -1.04 10.86 -11.63
N ASP A 41 -2.23 11.28 -12.05
CA ASP A 41 -3.27 11.83 -11.18
C ASP A 41 -3.64 10.82 -10.07
N ASN A 42 -4.02 11.33 -8.89
CA ASN A 42 -4.24 10.56 -7.67
C ASN A 42 -5.57 9.78 -7.73
N ASN A 43 -5.73 8.88 -8.71
CA ASN A 43 -6.95 8.13 -8.99
C ASN A 43 -7.24 7.03 -7.95
N VAL A 44 -7.22 7.37 -6.65
CA VAL A 44 -7.78 6.55 -5.59
C VAL A 44 -9.25 6.91 -5.48
N SER A 45 -10.12 6.00 -5.94
CA SER A 45 -11.54 6.12 -5.68
C SER A 45 -11.88 5.31 -4.43
N TYR A 46 -12.60 5.93 -3.50
CA TYR A 46 -13.13 5.24 -2.33
C TYR A 46 -14.65 5.32 -2.33
N GLN A 47 -15.28 4.21 -1.99
CA GLN A 47 -16.73 4.08 -1.83
C GLN A 47 -17.00 3.56 -0.43
N VAL A 48 -17.83 4.28 0.29
CA VAL A 48 -18.20 3.92 1.65
C VAL A 48 -19.64 3.39 1.62
N PHE A 49 -19.83 2.13 2.00
CA PHE A 49 -21.14 1.47 1.98
C PHE A 49 -21.79 1.59 3.35
N HIS A 50 -22.68 2.57 3.53
CA HIS A 50 -23.24 2.91 4.84
C HIS A 50 -24.73 3.27 4.79
N ASP A 51 -25.42 3.08 5.92
CA ASP A 51 -26.78 3.58 6.14
C ASP A 51 -26.80 4.94 6.88
N ASN A 52 -25.72 5.34 7.59
CA ASN A 52 -25.59 6.62 8.31
C ASN A 52 -24.13 7.09 8.39
N ASP A 53 -23.90 8.34 8.83
CA ASP A 53 -22.58 8.97 8.98
C ASP A 53 -21.57 8.06 9.72
N ILE A 54 -20.43 7.76 9.09
CA ILE A 54 -19.42 6.86 9.65
C ILE A 54 -18.41 7.66 10.43
N ASN A 55 -18.22 7.28 11.70
CA ASN A 55 -17.19 7.84 12.58
C ASN A 55 -15.81 7.22 12.27
N VAL A 56 -15.35 7.42 11.04
CA VAL A 56 -14.01 7.07 10.58
C VAL A 56 -13.43 8.27 9.86
N LYS A 57 -12.19 8.61 10.20
CA LYS A 57 -11.41 9.57 9.42
C LYS A 57 -10.84 8.81 8.22
N LEU A 58 -11.29 9.17 7.03
CA LEU A 58 -10.80 8.60 5.77
C LEU A 58 -10.27 9.72 4.88
N GLU A 59 -8.96 9.72 4.64
CA GLU A 59 -8.29 10.74 3.85
C GLU A 59 -7.26 10.12 2.91
N SER A 60 -6.84 10.86 1.89
CA SER A 60 -5.69 10.45 1.07
C SER A 60 -4.43 10.40 1.91
N MET A 61 -3.56 9.42 1.63
CA MET A 61 -2.25 9.36 2.27
C MET A 61 -1.45 10.61 1.92
N SER A 62 -0.92 11.26 2.95
CA SER A 62 -0.10 12.46 2.85
C SER A 62 1.20 12.26 3.61
N ASP A 63 2.16 13.17 3.42
CA ASP A 63 3.42 13.12 4.17
C ASP A 63 3.20 13.25 5.69
N ASP A 64 2.18 13.98 6.12
CA ASP A 64 1.82 14.11 7.54
C ASP A 64 1.36 12.76 8.11
N TYR A 65 0.49 12.04 7.41
CA TYR A 65 0.05 10.71 7.83
C TYR A 65 1.17 9.68 7.74
N ASN A 66 1.95 9.74 6.68
CA ASN A 66 3.13 8.90 6.51
C ASN A 66 4.15 9.10 7.64
N ALA A 67 4.18 10.31 8.21
CA ALA A 67 5.07 10.69 9.28
C ALA A 67 4.60 10.32 10.69
N LEU A 68 3.36 9.83 10.87
CA LEU A 68 2.81 9.46 12.17
C LEU A 68 3.67 8.39 12.85
N GLU A 69 3.97 8.59 14.14
CA GLU A 69 4.81 7.68 14.93
C GLU A 69 4.22 6.25 14.95
N VAL A 70 2.89 6.14 15.06
CA VAL A 70 2.18 4.85 15.06
C VAL A 70 2.39 4.06 13.77
N LEU A 71 2.59 4.72 12.62
CA LEU A 71 2.86 4.07 11.34
C LEU A 71 4.36 3.89 11.06
N LYS A 72 5.20 4.83 11.50
CA LYS A 72 6.66 4.77 11.35
C LYS A 72 7.31 3.66 12.18
N ASN A 73 6.78 3.43 13.38
CA ASN A 73 7.35 2.46 14.33
C ASN A 73 6.88 1.03 14.09
N ILE A 74 6.08 0.79 13.03
CA ILE A 74 5.76 -0.57 12.61
C ILE A 74 7.04 -1.22 12.09
N GLU A 75 7.46 -2.29 12.76
CA GLU A 75 8.59 -3.10 12.32
C GLU A 75 8.36 -3.55 10.87
N PHE A 76 9.35 -3.27 10.02
CA PHE A 76 9.28 -3.66 8.62
C PHE A 76 9.16 -5.19 8.50
N ARG A 77 8.10 -5.64 7.82
CA ARG A 77 7.92 -7.02 7.42
C ARG A 77 7.53 -7.05 5.95
N GLY A 78 8.46 -7.40 5.09
CA GLY A 78 8.24 -7.41 3.65
C GLY A 78 9.43 -7.92 2.86
N ILE A 79 9.41 -7.57 1.58
CA ILE A 79 10.28 -8.10 0.53
C ILE A 79 11.76 -7.68 0.75
N SER A 80 12.01 -6.39 1.00
CA SER A 80 13.28 -5.86 1.50
C SER A 80 13.08 -4.43 2.04
N GLU A 81 13.93 -4.00 2.98
CA GLU A 81 13.90 -2.62 3.50
C GLU A 81 14.15 -1.59 2.40
N GLU A 82 14.98 -1.93 1.41
CA GLU A 82 15.28 -1.06 0.27
C GLU A 82 14.03 -0.77 -0.57
N VAL A 83 13.27 -1.81 -0.92
CA VAL A 83 12.01 -1.67 -1.67
C VAL A 83 11.01 -0.81 -0.90
N ASN A 84 10.90 -1.04 0.41
CA ASN A 84 10.03 -0.27 1.28
C ASN A 84 10.43 1.21 1.34
N ASN A 85 11.73 1.48 1.51
CA ASN A 85 12.25 2.85 1.57
C ASN A 85 12.12 3.58 0.23
N GLN A 86 12.20 2.88 -0.90
CA GLN A 86 11.93 3.45 -2.21
C GLN A 86 10.44 3.81 -2.35
N LEU A 87 9.54 2.87 -2.02
CA LEU A 87 8.10 3.11 -2.07
C LEU A 87 7.69 4.30 -1.18
N LEU A 88 8.19 4.37 0.05
CA LEU A 88 7.90 5.47 0.97
C LEU A 88 8.36 6.85 0.47
N LYS A 89 9.27 6.90 -0.53
CA LYS A 89 9.76 8.14 -1.16
C LYS A 89 9.05 8.47 -2.47
N SER A 90 8.43 7.48 -3.12
CA SER A 90 7.91 7.61 -4.48
C SER A 90 6.43 7.25 -4.62
N TYR A 91 5.74 6.91 -3.52
CA TYR A 91 4.29 6.75 -3.55
C TYR A 91 3.63 8.05 -3.99
N TYR A 92 2.57 7.92 -4.77
CA TYR A 92 1.73 9.06 -5.16
C TYR A 92 0.25 8.77 -4.91
N SER A 93 -0.09 7.56 -4.45
CA SER A 93 -1.45 7.18 -4.11
C SER A 93 -1.49 6.50 -2.73
N GLY A 94 -2.68 6.34 -2.17
CA GLY A 94 -2.84 5.73 -0.85
C GLY A 94 -4.00 6.33 -0.08
N PHE A 95 -4.48 5.62 0.93
CA PHE A 95 -5.44 6.14 1.90
C PHE A 95 -4.90 6.04 3.32
N TYR A 96 -5.43 6.88 4.21
CA TYR A 96 -5.30 6.80 5.65
C TYR A 96 -6.70 6.67 6.26
N ALA A 97 -6.92 5.59 7.02
CA ALA A 97 -8.14 5.33 7.76
C ALA A 97 -7.87 5.30 9.26
N GLU A 98 -8.60 6.09 10.04
CA GLU A 98 -8.50 6.11 11.50
C GLU A 98 -9.88 6.02 12.16
N THR A 99 -10.03 5.08 13.08
CA THR A 99 -11.26 4.90 13.87
C THR A 99 -11.23 5.78 15.12
N GLU A 100 -12.36 6.14 15.69
CA GLU A 100 -12.39 6.58 17.10
C GLU A 100 -12.35 5.39 18.08
N GLU A 101 -11.95 5.65 19.33
CA GLU A 101 -11.97 4.65 20.41
C GLU A 101 -13.39 4.11 20.67
N ASN A 102 -13.47 2.82 20.97
CA ASN A 102 -14.71 2.11 21.32
C ASN A 102 -15.80 2.13 20.22
N LYS A 103 -15.47 2.58 19.00
CA LYS A 103 -16.40 2.56 17.87
C LYS A 103 -16.25 1.30 17.05
N ARG A 104 -17.37 0.59 16.86
CA ARG A 104 -17.46 -0.53 15.93
C ARG A 104 -18.14 -0.07 14.65
N ILE A 105 -17.34 0.11 13.61
CA ILE A 105 -17.80 0.42 12.26
C ILE A 105 -18.31 -0.89 11.65
N LYS A 106 -19.63 -1.01 11.55
CA LYS A 106 -20.28 -2.18 10.93
C LYS A 106 -20.23 -2.13 9.41
N ASP A 107 -20.08 -0.92 8.87
CA ASP A 107 -20.05 -0.63 7.46
C ASP A 107 -18.71 -0.98 6.83
N LEU A 108 -18.77 -1.25 5.53
CA LEU A 108 -17.60 -1.57 4.74
C LEU A 108 -17.04 -0.30 4.09
N ILE A 109 -15.73 -0.08 4.24
CA ILE A 109 -15.00 0.89 3.42
C ILE A 109 -14.39 0.13 2.25
N ARG A 110 -14.79 0.46 1.02
CA ARG A 110 -14.22 -0.11 -0.20
C ARG A 110 -13.28 0.91 -0.85
N ILE A 111 -12.05 0.52 -1.11
CA ILE A 111 -11.07 1.31 -1.83
C ILE A 111 -10.80 0.62 -3.16
N ASP A 112 -11.03 1.29 -4.29
CA ASP A 112 -10.78 0.74 -5.62
C ASP A 112 -9.61 1.46 -6.28
N TYR A 113 -8.60 0.67 -6.62
CA TYR A 113 -7.47 1.02 -7.45
C TYR A 113 -7.69 0.45 -8.85
N ILE A 114 -7.72 1.30 -9.88
CA ILE A 114 -7.99 0.88 -11.26
C ILE A 114 -6.76 1.18 -12.11
N LEU A 115 -6.13 0.12 -12.63
CA LEU A 115 -5.10 0.19 -13.65
C LEU A 115 -5.74 0.32 -15.02
N ASP A 116 -5.28 1.29 -15.81
CA ASP A 116 -5.66 1.43 -17.21
C ASP A 116 -4.55 2.14 -18.01
N ARG A 117 -4.86 2.60 -19.22
CA ARG A 117 -3.86 3.26 -20.07
C ARG A 117 -3.46 4.64 -19.56
N GLU A 118 -4.34 5.31 -18.82
CA GLU A 118 -4.06 6.60 -18.19
C GLU A 118 -3.31 6.39 -16.88
N GLN A 119 -3.62 5.33 -16.14
CA GLN A 119 -2.96 4.92 -14.90
C GLN A 119 -2.28 3.55 -15.04
N PRO A 120 -1.14 3.44 -15.77
CA PRO A 120 -0.53 2.14 -16.07
C PRO A 120 0.28 1.55 -14.91
N VAL A 121 0.63 2.37 -13.93
CA VAL A 121 1.36 2.01 -12.72
C VAL A 121 0.51 2.44 -11.54
N ILE A 122 0.58 1.73 -10.42
CA ILE A 122 0.08 2.15 -9.10
C ILE A 122 1.19 1.96 -8.08
N VAL A 123 1.58 3.06 -7.43
CA VAL A 123 2.45 3.04 -6.24
C VAL A 123 1.67 3.62 -5.07
N ASP A 124 1.21 2.74 -4.17
CA ASP A 124 0.37 3.12 -3.03
C ASP A 124 1.05 2.98 -1.68
N ASN A 125 0.64 3.84 -0.76
CA ASN A 125 0.98 3.78 0.64
C ASN A 125 -0.30 3.90 1.48
N ASN A 126 -0.76 2.76 1.99
CA ASN A 126 -2.01 2.62 2.70
C ASN A 126 -1.79 2.51 4.20
N GLY A 127 -2.58 3.25 4.98
CA GLY A 127 -2.50 3.32 6.43
C GLY A 127 -3.85 3.03 7.09
N ILE A 128 -3.86 2.12 8.07
CA ILE A 128 -5.02 1.91 8.95
C ILE A 128 -4.56 2.05 10.40
N TYR A 129 -5.19 2.96 11.12
CA TYR A 129 -5.02 3.15 12.55
C TYR A 129 -6.33 2.87 13.29
N ALA A 130 -6.44 1.69 13.89
CA ALA A 130 -7.58 1.33 14.73
C ALA A 130 -7.29 1.61 16.21
N ARG A 131 -8.05 2.54 16.79
CA ARG A 131 -7.96 2.98 18.19
C ARG A 131 -8.53 1.93 19.15
N GLU A 132 -8.31 2.10 20.45
CA GLU A 132 -8.67 1.10 21.48
C GLU A 132 -10.12 0.61 21.35
N ASN A 133 -10.33 -0.71 21.42
CA ASN A 133 -11.64 -1.37 21.35
C ASN A 133 -12.51 -1.01 20.13
N SER A 134 -11.89 -0.53 19.04
CA SER A 134 -12.58 -0.23 17.79
C SER A 134 -12.72 -1.45 16.89
N GLU A 135 -13.59 -1.37 15.89
CA GLU A 135 -13.70 -2.37 14.83
C GLU A 135 -13.88 -1.68 13.48
N ILE A 136 -13.10 -2.08 12.47
CA ILE A 136 -13.17 -1.55 11.10
C ILE A 136 -13.01 -2.68 10.09
N THR A 137 -13.74 -2.57 8.97
CA THR A 137 -13.58 -3.45 7.81
C THR A 137 -13.24 -2.62 6.58
N VAL A 138 -12.10 -2.92 5.97
CA VAL A 138 -11.62 -2.28 4.74
C VAL A 138 -11.42 -3.37 3.69
N VAL A 139 -12.04 -3.18 2.52
CA VAL A 139 -11.82 -4.01 1.33
C VAL A 139 -11.06 -3.17 0.32
N VAL A 140 -9.93 -3.69 -0.17
CA VAL A 140 -9.14 -3.01 -1.20
C VAL A 140 -9.14 -3.82 -2.47
N ASN A 141 -9.70 -3.26 -3.53
CA ASN A 141 -9.75 -3.88 -4.84
C ASN A 141 -8.67 -3.29 -5.74
N TYR A 142 -7.80 -4.14 -6.26
CA TYR A 142 -6.91 -3.82 -7.37
C TYR A 142 -7.50 -4.41 -8.64
N MET A 143 -7.91 -3.53 -9.55
CA MET A 143 -8.60 -3.89 -10.79
C MET A 143 -7.80 -3.41 -11.99
N SER A 144 -7.99 -4.08 -13.12
CA SER A 144 -7.49 -3.61 -14.40
C SER A 144 -8.65 -3.44 -15.38
N ARG A 145 -8.72 -2.28 -16.05
CA ARG A 145 -9.72 -2.01 -17.08
C ARG A 145 -9.33 -2.69 -18.38
N ASP A 146 -10.30 -3.32 -19.05
CA ASP A 146 -10.11 -3.92 -20.38
C ASP A 146 -8.92 -4.90 -20.47
N GLU A 147 -8.68 -5.69 -19.42
CA GLU A 147 -7.55 -6.63 -19.32
C GLU A 147 -6.16 -5.96 -19.47
N PHE A 148 -6.07 -4.66 -19.16
CA PHE A 148 -4.82 -3.92 -19.22
C PHE A 148 -3.73 -4.56 -18.33
N LYS A 149 -2.49 -4.57 -18.82
CA LYS A 149 -1.34 -5.07 -18.06
C LYS A 149 -0.59 -3.89 -17.49
N GLY A 150 -0.81 -3.63 -16.21
CA GLY A 150 -0.12 -2.60 -15.45
C GLY A 150 0.73 -3.17 -14.34
N THR A 151 1.51 -2.30 -13.71
CA THR A 151 2.34 -2.63 -12.55
C THR A 151 1.71 -2.07 -11.29
N HIS A 152 1.69 -2.87 -10.22
CA HIS A 152 1.27 -2.45 -8.89
C HIS A 152 2.38 -2.71 -7.87
N ASN A 153 2.71 -1.69 -7.08
CA ASN A 153 3.59 -1.81 -5.94
C ASN A 153 3.00 -1.05 -4.75
N GLY A 154 2.53 -1.79 -3.74
CA GLY A 154 1.80 -1.22 -2.62
C GLY A 154 2.43 -1.52 -1.26
N LEU A 155 2.19 -0.63 -0.32
CA LEU A 155 2.54 -0.80 1.09
C LEU A 155 1.30 -0.65 1.96
N PHE A 156 1.01 -1.66 2.78
CA PHE A 156 0.00 -1.57 3.84
C PHE A 156 0.66 -1.47 5.20
N ARG A 157 0.31 -0.42 5.93
CA ARG A 157 0.71 -0.18 7.32
C ARG A 157 -0.54 -0.20 8.18
N VAL A 158 -0.65 -1.23 9.02
CA VAL A 158 -1.83 -1.48 9.84
C VAL A 158 -1.42 -1.50 11.29
N TYR A 159 -1.99 -0.61 12.08
CA TYR A 159 -1.77 -0.54 13.51
C TYR A 159 -3.10 -0.61 14.25
N GLY A 160 -3.23 -1.58 15.15
CA GLY A 160 -4.39 -1.74 16.02
C GLY A 160 -3.98 -1.61 17.48
N GLU A 161 -4.64 -0.71 18.21
CA GLU A 161 -4.51 -0.60 19.66
C GLU A 161 -5.16 -1.79 20.37
N LYS A 162 -5.04 -1.80 21.70
CA LYS A 162 -5.59 -2.86 22.54
C LYS A 162 -7.08 -3.07 22.25
N GLY A 163 -7.45 -4.34 22.02
CA GLY A 163 -8.85 -4.70 21.77
C GLY A 163 -9.40 -4.24 20.43
N ALA A 164 -8.61 -3.56 19.58
CA ALA A 164 -9.03 -3.19 18.24
C ALA A 164 -9.14 -4.43 17.33
N LYS A 165 -10.09 -4.40 16.40
CA LYS A 165 -10.28 -5.43 15.38
C LYS A 165 -10.28 -4.81 13.99
N ILE A 166 -9.34 -5.24 13.18
CA ILE A 166 -9.19 -4.78 11.79
C ILE A 166 -9.45 -5.97 10.89
N ASN A 167 -10.44 -5.87 10.00
CA ASN A 167 -10.64 -6.80 8.91
C ASN A 167 -10.16 -6.12 7.64
N LEU A 168 -9.03 -6.59 7.09
CA LEU A 168 -8.49 -6.13 5.81
C LEU A 168 -8.65 -7.26 4.80
N VAL A 169 -9.30 -6.96 3.68
CA VAL A 169 -9.63 -7.90 2.60
C VAL A 169 -9.08 -7.40 1.28
#